data_AF-A0A5D4GV37-F1
#
_entry.id   AF-A0A5D4GV37-F1
#
_cell.length_a   1.000
_cell.length_b   1.000
_cell.length_c   1.000
_cell.angle_alpha   90.00
_cell.angle_beta   90.00
_cell.angle_gamma   90.00
#
_symmetry.space_group_name_H-M   'P 1'
#
loop_
_entity.id
_entity.type
_entity.pdbx_description
1 polymer ?
#
loop_
_entity_poly.entity_id
_entity_poly.type
_entity_poly.pdbx_seq_one_letter_code
_entity_poly.pdbx_strand_id
1 'polypeptide(L)' 'MDAKIIRYELDGRRLIQIDTMGSRDRKIPGKVSQSIQLDEHSARQLFEIMKDHFRFK' A
#
# COMPACT_ATOMS: atom_id res chain seq x y z
N MET A 1 -3.44 13.07 0.81
CA MET A 1 -4.04 11.77 0.46
C MET A 1 -3.90 10.90 1.68
N ASP A 2 -5.01 10.32 2.14
CA ASP A 2 -4.98 9.45 3.31
C ASP A 2 -4.91 8.00 2.80
N ALA A 3 -3.96 7.23 3.34
CA ALA A 3 -3.77 5.82 3.04
C ALA A 3 -3.92 5.01 4.32
N LYS A 4 -4.69 3.92 4.26
CA LYS A 4 -4.81 2.95 5.34
C LYS A 4 -3.92 1.76 5.03
N ILE A 5 -3.06 1.40 5.98
CA ILE A 5 -2.17 0.24 5.87
C ILE A 5 -2.70 -0.88 6.76
N ILE A 6 -2.87 -2.06 6.18
CA ILE A 6 -3.38 -3.25 6.85
C ILE A 6 -2.31 -4.34 6.75
N ARG A 7 -2.04 -5.03 7.86
CA ARG A 7 -1.08 -6.14 7.95
C ARG A 7 -1.83 -7.39 8.40
N TYR A 8 -1.65 -8.50 7.70
CA TYR A 8 -2.32 -9.75 8.03
C TYR A 8 -1.56 -10.95 7.47
N GLU A 9 -1.92 -12.14 7.93
CA GLU A 9 -1.44 -13.40 7.40
C GLU A 9 -2.57 -14.15 6.69
N LEU A 10 -2.25 -14.78 5.57
CA LEU A 10 -3.17 -15.64 4.81
C LEU A 10 -2.38 -16.84 4.29
N ASP A 11 -2.85 -18.05 4.58
CA ASP A 11 -2.21 -19.31 4.16
C ASP A 11 -0.70 -19.37 4.49
N GLY A 12 -0.33 -18.90 5.68
CA GLY A 12 1.06 -18.85 6.15
C GLY A 12 1.93 -17.77 5.49
N ARG A 13 1.34 -16.86 4.71
CA ARG A 13 2.05 -15.75 4.05
C ARG A 13 1.74 -14.44 4.74
N ARG A 14 2.78 -13.63 5.00
CA ARG A 14 2.64 -12.27 5.51
C ARG A 14 2.32 -11.32 4.36
N LEU A 15 1.24 -10.55 4.52
CA LEU A 15 0.70 -9.64 3.52
C LEU A 15 0.54 -8.24 4.10
N ILE A 16 0.73 -7.24 3.24
CA ILE A 16 0.43 -5.84 3.51
C ILE A 16 -0.55 -5.36 2.45
N GLN A 17 -1.65 -4.74 2.85
CA GLN A 17 -2.55 -4.04 1.96
C GLN A 17 -2.50 -2.54 2.23
N ILE A 18 -2.43 -1.77 1.15
CA ILE A 18 -2.47 -0.30 1.17
C ILE A 18 -3.75 0.12 0.45
N ASP A 19 -4.68 0.67 1.21
CA ASP A 19 -5.90 1.24 0.68
C ASP A 19 -5.74 2.75 0.59
N THR A 20 -5.87 3.31 -0.61
CA THR A 20 -5.83 4.77 -0.80
C THR A 20 -7.24 5.31 -0.98
N MET A 21 -7.51 6.41 -0.28
CA MET A 21 -8.71 7.19 -0.50
C MET A 21 -8.40 8.29 -1.53
N GLY A 22 -9.31 8.49 -2.48
CA GLY A 22 -9.19 9.56 -3.47
C GLY A 22 -9.22 10.97 -2.83
N SER A 23 -9.10 12.02 -3.65
CA SER A 23 -9.03 13.42 -3.19
C SER A 23 -10.19 13.82 -2.25
N ARG A 24 -9.93 14.84 -1.42
CA ARG A 24 -10.88 15.36 -0.42
C ARG A 24 -12.20 15.86 -1.04
N ASP A 25 -12.19 16.23 -2.32
CA ASP A 25 -13.36 16.75 -3.06
C ASP A 25 -14.32 15.66 -3.58
N ARG A 26 -14.24 14.43 -3.07
CA ARG A 26 -15.17 13.38 -3.46
C ARG A 26 -16.58 13.64 -2.93
N LYS A 27 -17.57 13.41 -3.80
CA LYS A 27 -19.01 13.38 -3.42
C LYS A 27 -19.35 12.31 -2.37
N ILE A 28 -18.53 11.26 -2.23
CA ILE A 28 -18.71 10.20 -1.23
C ILE A 28 -17.42 10.06 -0.42
N PRO A 29 -17.36 10.66 0.78
CA PRO A 29 -16.22 10.55 1.69
C PRO A 29 -15.98 9.08 2.10
N GLY A 30 -14.72 8.68 2.25
CA GLY A 30 -14.33 7.38 2.82
C GLY A 30 -14.36 6.17 1.88
N LYS A 31 -14.77 6.32 0.60
CA LYS A 31 -14.72 5.21 -0.36
C LYS A 31 -13.28 4.91 -0.79
N VAL A 32 -12.81 3.70 -0.50
CA VAL A 32 -11.52 3.18 -1.01
C VAL A 32 -11.52 3.27 -2.53
N SER A 33 -10.48 3.89 -3.07
CA SER A 33 -10.33 4.08 -4.51
C SER A 33 -9.46 3.02 -5.15
N GLN A 34 -8.47 2.55 -4.41
CA GLN A 34 -7.49 1.57 -4.86
C GLN A 34 -7.04 0.76 -3.64
N SER A 35 -6.81 -0.52 -3.85
CA SER A 35 -6.22 -1.43 -2.88
C SER A 35 -5.03 -2.11 -3.55
N ILE A 36 -3.85 -1.96 -2.96
CA ILE A 36 -2.63 -2.63 -3.40
C ILE A 36 -2.22 -3.61 -2.32
N GLN A 37 -2.19 -4.89 -2.65
CA GLN A 37 -1.73 -5.95 -1.76
C GLN A 37 -0.32 -6.38 -2.16
N LEU A 38 0.56 -6.49 -1.19
CA LEU A 38 1.94 -6.88 -1.35
C LEU A 38 2.22 -8.10 -0.47
N ASP A 39 2.86 -9.09 -1.07
CA ASP A 39 3.55 -10.17 -0.37
C ASP A 39 5.03 -9.81 -0.17
N GLU A 40 5.78 -10.72 0.46
CA GLU A 40 7.20 -10.46 0.74
C GLU A 40 8.03 -10.17 -0.53
N HIS A 41 7.74 -10.87 -1.63
CA HIS A 41 8.49 -10.72 -2.87
C HIS A 41 8.23 -9.37 -3.55
N SER A 42 6.96 -9.00 -3.69
CA SER A 42 6.56 -7.70 -4.27
C SER A 42 6.90 -6.52 -3.36
N ALA A 43 6.80 -6.68 -2.03
CA ALA A 43 7.24 -5.67 -1.08
C ALA A 43 8.75 -5.38 -1.20
N ARG A 44 9.57 -6.42 -1.41
CA ARG A 44 11.02 -6.26 -1.63
C ARG A 44 11.31 -5.47 -2.91
N GLN A 45 10.61 -5.78 -4.01
CA GLN A 45 10.77 -5.03 -5.26
C GLN A 45 10.39 -3.55 -5.09
N LEU A 46 9.25 -3.27 -4.43
CA LEU A 46 8.85 -1.90 -4.15
C LEU A 46 9.87 -1.18 -3.26
N PHE A 47 10.42 -1.87 -2.26
CA PHE A 47 11.46 -1.32 -1.40
C PHE A 47 12.71 -0.92 -2.20
N GLU A 48 13.22 -1.78 -3.09
CA GLU A 48 14.38 -1.44 -3.91
C GLU A 48 14.11 -0.27 -4.86
N ILE A 49 12.92 -0.21 -5.48
CA ILE A 49 12.52 0.93 -6.32
C ILE A 49 12.49 2.22 -5.51
N MET A 50 11.87 2.20 -4.32
CA MET A 50 11.80 3.37 -3.44
C MET A 50 13.19 3.78 -2.96
N LYS A 51 14.05 2.81 -2.59
CA LYS A 51 15.42 3.05 -2.15
C LYS A 51 16.25 3.70 -3.25
N ASP A 52 16.18 3.19 -4.48
CA ASP A 52 16.87 3.78 -5.63
C ASP A 52 16.34 5.19 -5.93
N HIS A 53 15.02 5.34 -6.01
CA HIS A 53 14.38 6.60 -6.39
C HIS A 53 14.61 7.73 -5.38
N PHE A 54 14.45 7.45 -4.08
CA PHE A 54 14.57 8.45 -3.03
C PHE A 54 15.94 8.47 -2.33
N ARG A 55 16.86 7.58 -2.72
CA ARG A 55 18.20 7.44 -2.12
C ARG A 55 18.17 7.20 -0.61
N PHE A 56 17.25 6.35 -0.15
CA PHE A 56 17.19 5.95 1.25
C PHE A 56 18.47 5.18 1.66
N LYS A 57 18.97 5.44 2.86
CA LYS A 57 20.12 4.74 3.44
C LYS A 57 19.67 3.53 4.23
#